data_AF-D8M1N5-F1
#
_entry.id   AF-D8M1N5-F1
#
_cell.length_a   1.000
_cell.length_b   1.000
_cell.length_c   1.000
_cell.angle_alpha   90.00
_cell.angle_beta   90.00
_cell.angle_gamma   90.00
#
_symmetry.space_group_name_H-M   'P 1'
#
loop_
_entity.id
_entity.type
_entity.pdbx_description
1 polymer ?
#
loop_
_entity_poly.entity_id
_entity_poly.type
_entity_poly.pdbx_seq_one_letter_code
_entity_poly.pdbx_strand_id
1 'polypeptide(L)'
;MISEELRATLAKHDQQHLLKYYDAGLLTEEQKASLESQLQKIDFDRLKKIYDVSVAQTTESSSDSTLEPMDSITDVEKLSEDEKAAYQSVALDAISRGEIGLVLMAGGQGTRLGCSYPKGMYDISLPSHKSLFQLQAERILRVQEMAAARSGKACVVPWYVMTSPMTHAETLAYILLRFI
;
A
#
# COMPACT_ATOMS: atom_id res chain seq x y z
N MET A 1 -16.64 -19.77 -22.75
CA MET A 1 -16.78 -21.11 -22.13
C MET A 1 -15.43 -21.43 -21.54
N ILE A 2 -15.36 -21.72 -20.24
CA ILE A 2 -14.09 -22.06 -19.59
C ILE A 2 -13.36 -23.17 -20.35
N SER A 3 -12.10 -22.91 -20.68
CA SER A 3 -11.25 -23.85 -21.42
C SER A 3 -11.02 -25.16 -20.64
N GLU A 4 -10.84 -26.26 -21.37
CA GLU A 4 -10.50 -27.55 -20.77
C GLU A 4 -9.17 -27.48 -19.99
N GLU A 5 -8.22 -26.66 -20.48
CA GLU A 5 -6.95 -26.40 -19.80
C GLU A 5 -7.15 -25.75 -18.42
N LEU A 6 -8.04 -24.76 -18.31
CA LEU A 6 -8.33 -24.12 -17.03
C LEU A 6 -9.05 -25.10 -16.09
N ARG A 7 -9.96 -25.94 -16.60
CA ARG A 7 -10.58 -27.02 -15.79
C ARG A 7 -9.54 -28.02 -15.29
N ALA A 8 -8.60 -28.44 -16.13
CA ALA A 8 -7.53 -29.35 -15.75
C ALA A 8 -6.61 -28.73 -14.69
N THR A 9 -6.28 -27.44 -14.83
CA THR A 9 -5.51 -26.69 -13.84
C THR A 9 -6.23 -26.66 -12.48
N LEU A 10 -7.52 -26.30 -12.47
CA LEU A 10 -8.31 -26.30 -11.23
C LEU A 10 -8.41 -27.69 -10.60
N ALA A 11 -8.55 -28.74 -11.42
CA ALA A 11 -8.57 -30.13 -10.95
C ALA A 11 -7.23 -30.55 -10.32
N LYS A 12 -6.10 -30.21 -10.95
CA LYS A 12 -4.74 -30.46 -10.41
C LYS A 12 -4.54 -29.86 -9.02
N HIS A 13 -5.23 -28.76 -8.72
CA HIS A 13 -5.11 -28.02 -7.46
C HIS A 13 -6.30 -28.21 -6.49
N ASP A 14 -7.20 -29.16 -6.76
CA ASP A 14 -8.42 -29.42 -5.96
C ASP A 14 -9.34 -28.16 -5.82
N GLN A 15 -9.28 -27.24 -6.78
CA GLN A 15 -10.03 -25.98 -6.81
C GLN A 15 -11.29 -26.02 -7.70
N GLN A 16 -11.80 -27.21 -8.04
CA GLN A 16 -12.96 -27.36 -8.94
C GLN A 16 -14.24 -26.73 -8.37
N HIS A 17 -14.33 -26.55 -7.05
CA HIS A 17 -15.46 -25.92 -6.37
C HIS A 17 -15.73 -24.49 -6.86
N LEU A 18 -14.72 -23.80 -7.40
CA LEU A 18 -14.87 -22.47 -8.01
C LEU A 18 -15.83 -22.47 -9.22
N LEU A 19 -16.03 -23.63 -9.85
CA LEU A 19 -16.92 -23.78 -11.01
C LEU A 19 -18.33 -24.24 -10.65
N LYS A 20 -18.63 -24.49 -9.36
CA LYS A 20 -19.93 -25.03 -8.91
C LYS A 20 -21.13 -24.28 -9.48
N TYR A 21 -21.12 -22.95 -9.38
CA TYR A 21 -22.24 -22.12 -9.84
C TYR A 21 -22.18 -21.80 -11.33
N TYR A 22 -20.98 -21.84 -11.91
CA TYR A 22 -20.78 -21.75 -13.35
C TYR A 22 -21.44 -22.94 -14.06
N ASP A 23 -21.14 -24.16 -13.60
CA ASP A 23 -21.64 -25.42 -14.17
C ASP A 23 -23.13 -25.64 -13.87
N ALA A 24 -23.63 -25.09 -12.76
CA ALA A 24 -25.06 -25.07 -12.45
C ALA A 24 -25.87 -24.08 -13.32
N GLY A 25 -25.23 -23.32 -14.21
CA GLY A 25 -25.90 -22.37 -15.09
C GLY A 25 -26.47 -21.14 -14.37
N LEU A 26 -25.95 -20.80 -13.18
CA LEU A 26 -26.46 -19.71 -12.34
C LEU A 26 -25.79 -18.36 -12.62
N LEU A 27 -24.86 -18.31 -13.58
CA LEU A 27 -24.13 -17.10 -13.96
C LEU A 27 -24.61 -16.58 -15.33
N THR A 28 -24.70 -15.26 -15.45
CA THR A 28 -24.88 -14.58 -16.76
C THR A 28 -23.61 -14.73 -17.61
N GLU A 29 -23.71 -14.52 -18.92
CA GLU A 29 -22.54 -14.59 -19.81
C GLU A 29 -21.45 -13.58 -19.44
N GLU A 30 -21.83 -12.40 -18.96
CA GLU A 30 -20.89 -11.39 -18.45
C GLU A 30 -20.15 -11.89 -17.18
N GLN A 31 -20.90 -12.48 -16.23
CA GLN A 31 -20.31 -13.04 -15.01
C GLN A 31 -19.39 -14.23 -15.32
N LYS A 32 -19.75 -15.06 -16.30
CA LYS A 32 -18.91 -16.17 -16.78
C LYS A 32 -17.58 -15.66 -17.34
N ALA A 33 -17.63 -14.67 -18.23
CA ALA A 33 -16.43 -14.07 -18.83
C ALA A 33 -15.53 -13.40 -17.78
N SER A 34 -16.14 -12.70 -16.82
CA SER A 34 -15.41 -12.08 -15.70
C SER A 34 -14.73 -13.11 -14.81
N LEU A 35 -15.45 -14.18 -14.43
CA LEU A 35 -14.88 -15.28 -13.63
C LEU A 35 -13.74 -15.96 -14.36
N GLU A 36 -13.91 -16.28 -15.64
CA GLU A 36 -12.86 -16.88 -16.47
C GLU A 36 -11.59 -16.01 -16.51
N SER A 37 -11.76 -14.70 -16.75
CA SER A 37 -10.63 -13.75 -16.75
C SER A 37 -9.93 -13.64 -15.39
N GLN A 38 -10.68 -13.71 -14.29
CA GLN A 38 -10.10 -13.70 -12.94
C GLN A 38 -9.29 -14.97 -12.67
N LEU A 39 -9.85 -16.14 -12.98
CA LEU A 39 -9.19 -17.43 -12.76
C LEU A 39 -7.90 -17.56 -13.58
N GLN A 40 -7.88 -17.08 -14.82
CA GLN A 40 -6.68 -17.11 -15.68
C GLN A 40 -5.53 -16.25 -15.15
N LYS A 41 -5.80 -15.25 -14.32
CA LYS A 41 -4.76 -14.39 -13.71
C LYS A 41 -4.12 -15.01 -12.47
N ILE A 42 -4.68 -16.10 -11.96
CA ILE A 42 -4.20 -16.75 -10.75
C ILE A 42 -3.16 -17.80 -11.13
N ASP A 43 -1.96 -17.65 -10.57
CA ASP A 43 -0.95 -18.71 -10.55
C ASP A 43 -1.28 -19.69 -9.40
N PHE A 44 -1.98 -20.77 -9.73
CA PHE A 44 -2.45 -21.76 -8.75
C PHE A 44 -1.31 -22.57 -8.12
N ASP A 45 -0.22 -22.82 -8.86
CA ASP A 45 0.97 -23.48 -8.34
C ASP A 45 1.62 -22.59 -7.25
N ARG A 46 1.77 -21.29 -7.52
CA ARG A 46 2.26 -20.32 -6.54
C ARG A 46 1.31 -20.17 -5.35
N LEU A 47 0.00 -20.10 -5.59
CA LEU A 47 -1.00 -19.98 -4.54
C LEU A 47 -0.94 -21.17 -3.57
N LYS A 48 -0.87 -22.40 -4.10
CA LYS A 48 -0.73 -23.62 -3.30
C LYS A 48 0.54 -23.57 -2.46
N LYS A 49 1.68 -23.18 -3.06
CA LYS A 49 2.94 -23.05 -2.34
C LYS A 49 2.86 -22.05 -1.19
N ILE A 50 2.24 -20.88 -1.40
CA ILE A 50 2.05 -19.88 -0.35
C ILE A 50 1.17 -20.44 0.77
N TYR A 51 0.08 -21.13 0.42
CA TYR A 51 -0.82 -21.76 1.39
C TYR A 51 -0.11 -22.81 2.24
N ASP A 52 0.56 -23.78 1.60
CA ASP A 52 1.24 -24.88 2.27
C ASP A 52 2.28 -24.36 3.27
N VAL A 53 3.10 -23.39 2.87
CA VAL A 53 4.10 -22.75 3.74
C VAL A 53 3.42 -22.02 4.91
N SER A 54 2.36 -21.26 4.66
CA SER A 54 1.68 -20.50 5.70
C SER A 54 1.06 -21.42 6.77
N VAL A 55 0.42 -22.51 6.35
CA VAL A 55 -0.23 -23.47 7.27
C VAL A 55 0.81 -24.26 8.08
N ALA A 56 1.90 -24.69 7.44
CA ALA A 56 3.00 -25.37 8.13
C ALA A 56 3.62 -24.47 9.21
N GLN A 57 3.88 -23.19 8.90
CA GLN A 57 4.41 -22.24 9.87
C GLN A 57 3.45 -21.96 11.04
N THR A 58 2.13 -22.07 10.82
CA THR A 58 1.13 -21.87 11.88
C THR A 58 1.07 -23.07 12.85
N THR A 59 1.52 -24.25 12.41
CA THR A 59 1.56 -25.48 13.24
C THR A 59 2.89 -25.68 13.95
N GLU A 60 3.99 -25.12 13.42
CA GLU A 60 5.33 -25.17 14.01
C GLU A 60 5.68 -23.98 14.93
N SER A 61 4.81 -22.96 15.03
CA SER A 61 5.08 -21.71 15.78
C SER A 61 4.88 -21.85 17.30
N SER A 62 5.65 -22.75 17.88
CA SER A 62 5.97 -22.79 19.32
C SER A 62 7.49 -22.98 19.54
N SER A 63 8.32 -22.42 18.65
CA SER A 63 9.72 -22.19 18.97
C SER A 63 9.81 -21.04 19.97
N ASP A 64 10.37 -21.30 21.14
CA ASP A 64 10.66 -20.34 22.19
C ASP A 64 11.79 -19.40 21.72
N SER A 65 11.48 -18.53 20.76
CA SER A 65 12.43 -17.56 20.22
C SER A 65 12.58 -16.43 21.24
N THR A 66 13.71 -16.41 21.93
CA THR A 66 14.06 -15.32 22.85
C THR A 66 14.06 -14.00 22.09
N LEU A 67 13.20 -13.07 22.51
CA LEU A 67 13.16 -11.73 21.96
C LEU A 67 14.20 -10.88 22.70
N GLU A 68 15.24 -10.45 22.00
CA GLU A 68 16.25 -9.54 22.54
C GLU A 68 16.08 -8.13 21.95
N PRO A 69 16.38 -7.07 22.72
CA PRO A 69 16.41 -5.71 22.19
C PRO A 69 17.43 -5.57 21.06
N MET A 70 17.17 -4.72 20.06
CA MET A 70 18.23 -4.38 19.10
C MET A 70 19.30 -3.52 19.78
N ASP A 71 20.56 -3.79 19.45
CA ASP A 71 21.67 -2.94 19.85
C ASP A 71 21.60 -1.56 19.17
N SER A 72 22.18 -0.55 19.82
CA SER A 72 22.41 0.78 19.25
C SER A 72 21.15 1.55 18.82
N ILE A 73 20.03 1.37 19.53
CA ILE A 73 18.86 2.24 19.39
C ILE A 73 19.08 3.53 20.20
N THR A 74 18.80 4.68 19.59
CA THR A 74 18.71 5.96 20.30
C THR A 74 17.31 6.53 20.15
N ASP A 75 16.74 6.98 21.26
CA ASP A 75 15.45 7.67 21.26
C ASP A 75 15.64 9.11 20.82
N VAL A 76 14.77 9.59 19.93
CA VAL A 76 14.79 10.99 19.46
C VAL A 76 14.71 11.99 20.62
N GLU A 77 14.02 11.61 21.70
CA GLU A 77 13.87 12.40 22.93
C GLU A 77 15.17 12.54 23.72
N LYS A 78 16.12 11.60 23.57
CA LYS A 78 17.42 11.61 24.25
C LYS A 78 18.51 12.35 23.48
N LEU A 79 18.27 12.68 22.21
CA LEU A 79 19.20 13.45 21.39
C LEU A 79 19.31 14.89 21.89
N SER A 80 20.54 15.40 21.92
CA SER A 80 20.81 16.83 22.09
C SER A 80 20.28 17.64 20.91
N GLU A 81 20.09 18.94 21.11
CA GLU A 81 19.65 19.83 20.02
C GLU A 81 20.68 19.90 18.88
N ASP A 82 21.97 19.81 19.19
CA ASP A 82 23.03 19.77 18.18
C ASP A 82 22.96 18.50 17.32
N GLU A 83 22.67 17.34 17.91
CA GLU A 83 22.48 16.09 17.16
C GLU A 83 21.23 16.15 16.28
N LYS A 84 20.11 16.67 16.82
CA LYS A 84 18.88 16.87 16.02
C LYS A 84 19.13 17.80 14.84
N ALA A 85 19.85 18.90 15.06
CA ALA A 85 20.22 19.84 14.02
C ALA A 85 21.14 19.19 12.96
N ALA A 86 22.09 18.34 13.39
CA ALA A 86 22.94 17.58 12.47
C ALA A 86 22.14 16.61 11.60
N TYR A 87 21.22 15.82 12.18
CA TYR A 87 20.33 14.95 11.41
C TYR A 87 19.44 15.72 10.43
N GLN A 88 18.86 16.83 10.88
CA GLN A 88 18.04 17.68 10.03
C GLN A 88 18.84 18.27 8.87
N SER A 89 20.07 18.72 9.12
CA SER A 89 20.99 19.19 8.09
C SER A 89 21.24 18.11 7.02
N VAL A 90 21.61 16.90 7.45
CA VAL A 90 21.86 15.78 6.54
C VAL A 90 20.62 15.46 5.70
N ALA A 91 19.44 15.44 6.31
CA ALA A 91 18.19 15.16 5.63
C ALA A 91 17.84 16.25 4.58
N LEU A 92 17.93 17.53 4.94
CA LEU A 92 17.64 18.63 4.02
C LEU A 92 18.62 18.67 2.85
N ASP A 93 19.90 18.33 3.08
CA ASP A 93 20.88 18.22 2.01
C ASP A 93 20.54 17.08 1.04
N ALA A 94 20.18 15.90 1.53
CA ALA A 94 19.75 14.79 0.70
C ALA A 94 18.49 15.14 -0.12
N ILE A 95 17.52 15.83 0.49
CA ILE A 95 16.33 16.34 -0.22
C ILE A 95 16.74 17.32 -1.33
N SER A 96 17.64 18.26 -1.05
CA SER A 96 18.10 19.24 -2.03
C SER A 96 18.83 18.61 -3.23
N ARG A 97 19.47 17.46 -3.03
CA ARG A 97 20.13 16.67 -4.08
C ARG A 97 19.18 15.72 -4.83
N GLY A 98 17.90 15.65 -4.43
CA GLY A 98 16.92 14.76 -5.05
C GLY A 98 17.11 13.29 -4.69
N GLU A 99 17.73 12.99 -3.55
CA GLU A 99 18.04 11.63 -3.10
C GLU A 99 16.90 10.98 -2.29
N ILE A 100 15.82 11.72 -2.04
CA ILE A 100 14.71 11.29 -1.19
C ILE A 100 13.42 11.18 -2.01
N GLY A 101 12.76 10.02 -1.91
CA GLY A 101 11.41 9.78 -2.40
C GLY A 101 10.52 9.20 -1.30
N LEU A 102 9.22 9.38 -1.44
CA LEU A 102 8.22 8.92 -0.48
C LEU A 102 7.31 7.89 -1.12
N VAL A 103 7.10 6.77 -0.43
CA VAL A 103 6.12 5.75 -0.81
C VAL A 103 5.01 5.74 0.23
N LEU A 104 3.82 6.16 -0.17
CA LEU A 104 2.62 6.12 0.66
C LEU A 104 1.81 4.86 0.38
N MET A 105 1.55 4.07 1.42
CA MET A 105 0.65 2.92 1.35
C MET A 105 -0.81 3.37 1.56
N ALA A 106 -1.53 3.66 0.48
CA ALA A 106 -2.91 4.16 0.44
C ALA A 106 -3.91 3.12 -0.12
N GLY A 107 -3.63 1.83 0.04
CA GLY A 107 -4.48 0.75 -0.48
C GLY A 107 -5.78 0.50 0.31
N GLY A 108 -5.86 1.01 1.54
CA GLY A 108 -6.99 0.76 2.44
C GLY A 108 -8.19 1.68 2.18
N GLN A 109 -9.38 1.09 2.15
CA GLN A 109 -10.63 1.84 2.28
C GLN A 109 -10.85 2.29 3.73
N GLY A 110 -11.54 3.41 3.93
CA GLY A 110 -11.84 3.94 5.26
C GLY A 110 -13.04 3.28 5.96
N THR A 111 -13.37 2.02 5.66
CA THR A 111 -14.60 1.37 6.16
C THR A 111 -14.71 1.34 7.68
N ARG A 112 -13.58 1.13 8.39
CA ARG A 112 -13.54 1.21 9.88
C ARG A 112 -13.72 2.62 10.43
N LEU A 113 -13.54 3.65 9.61
CA LEU A 113 -13.81 5.05 9.92
C LEU A 113 -15.24 5.46 9.53
N GLY A 114 -16.05 4.53 9.04
CA GLY A 114 -17.42 4.80 8.61
C GLY A 114 -17.53 5.47 7.24
N CYS A 115 -16.49 5.43 6.41
CA CYS A 115 -16.55 5.95 5.04
C CYS A 115 -16.27 4.87 3.98
N SER A 116 -16.90 5.01 2.81
CA SER A 116 -16.72 4.12 1.66
C SER A 116 -15.58 4.54 0.73
N TYR A 117 -15.04 5.75 0.90
CA TYR A 117 -14.00 6.33 0.07
C TYR A 117 -12.58 6.02 0.62
N PRO A 118 -11.51 6.27 -0.17
CA PRO A 118 -10.13 6.07 0.27
C PRO A 118 -9.79 6.81 1.57
N LYS A 119 -9.12 6.14 2.51
CA LYS A 119 -8.81 6.71 3.84
C LYS A 119 -8.07 8.06 3.78
N GLY A 120 -7.22 8.27 2.77
CA GLY A 120 -6.49 9.54 2.63
C GLY A 120 -7.38 10.76 2.37
N MET A 121 -8.60 10.57 1.88
CA MET A 121 -9.56 11.64 1.65
C MET A 121 -10.33 12.05 2.92
N TYR A 122 -10.14 11.33 4.03
CA TYR A 122 -10.88 11.56 5.27
C TYR A 122 -10.54 12.93 5.87
N ASP A 123 -11.60 13.68 6.22
CA ASP A 123 -11.52 14.90 7.02
C ASP A 123 -11.69 14.53 8.50
N ILE A 124 -10.68 14.83 9.31
CA ILE A 124 -10.70 14.61 10.76
C ILE A 124 -11.27 15.83 11.53
N SER A 125 -11.92 16.76 10.82
CA SER A 125 -12.58 17.95 11.36
C SER A 125 -11.63 18.92 12.06
N LEU A 126 -10.42 19.10 11.50
CA LEU A 126 -9.59 20.26 11.85
C LEU A 126 -10.29 21.54 11.41
N PRO A 127 -10.01 22.72 12.03
CA PRO A 127 -10.58 23.99 11.58
C PRO A 127 -10.37 24.32 10.09
N SER A 128 -9.35 23.72 9.47
CA SER A 128 -9.05 23.87 8.04
C SER A 128 -9.80 22.90 7.12
N HIS A 129 -10.43 21.86 7.67
CA HIS A 129 -11.11 20.79 6.93
C HIS A 129 -10.24 20.08 5.87
N LYS A 130 -8.93 20.10 6.08
CA LYS A 130 -7.96 19.45 5.18
C LYS A 130 -8.01 17.93 5.37
N SER A 131 -8.03 17.21 4.25
CA SER A 131 -7.91 15.76 4.26
C SER A 131 -6.52 15.30 4.70
N LEU A 132 -6.39 14.02 5.06
CA LEU A 132 -5.09 13.42 5.36
C LEU A 132 -4.10 13.54 4.19
N PHE A 133 -4.56 13.38 2.95
CA PHE A 133 -3.72 13.58 1.76
C PHE A 133 -3.22 15.02 1.68
N GLN A 134 -4.08 16.02 1.90
CA GLN A 134 -3.66 17.41 1.85
C GLN A 134 -2.65 17.75 2.95
N LEU A 135 -2.88 17.27 4.17
CA LEU A 135 -1.94 17.47 5.28
C LEU A 135 -0.57 16.86 4.98
N GLN A 136 -0.51 15.70 4.31
CA GLN A 136 0.75 15.08 3.90
C GLN A 136 1.41 15.82 2.74
N ALA A 137 0.64 16.24 1.72
CA ALA A 137 1.15 17.01 0.59
C ALA A 137 1.78 18.34 1.04
N GLU A 138 1.11 19.06 1.93
CA GLU A 138 1.62 20.33 2.47
C GLU A 138 2.89 20.14 3.31
N ARG A 139 3.02 19.01 4.02
CA ARG A 139 4.28 18.66 4.70
C ARG A 139 5.40 18.45 3.69
N ILE A 140 5.15 17.73 2.60
CA ILE A 140 6.13 17.49 1.52
C ILE A 140 6.60 18.83 0.93
N LEU A 141 5.66 19.70 0.57
CA LEU A 141 5.96 21.05 0.08
C LEU A 141 6.82 21.83 1.08
N ARG A 142 6.48 21.76 2.37
CA ARG A 142 7.24 22.47 3.40
C ARG A 142 8.69 21.98 3.50
N VAL A 143 8.94 20.67 3.42
CA VAL A 143 10.33 20.17 3.46
C VAL A 143 11.12 20.55 2.20
N GLN A 144 10.47 20.56 1.03
CA GLN A 144 11.09 21.06 -0.21
C GLN A 144 11.46 22.55 -0.10
N GLU A 145 10.57 23.39 0.44
CA GLU A 145 10.86 24.81 0.69
C GLU A 145 12.05 24.99 1.63
N MET A 146 12.11 24.21 2.72
CA MET A 146 13.21 24.27 3.68
C MET A 146 14.54 23.84 3.04
N ALA A 147 14.55 22.77 2.25
CA ALA A 147 15.73 22.31 1.52
C ALA A 147 16.16 23.31 0.43
N ALA A 148 15.20 23.94 -0.25
CA ALA A 148 15.46 24.96 -1.26
C ALA A 148 16.03 26.24 -0.65
N ALA A 149 15.49 26.71 0.47
CA ALA A 149 16.01 27.87 1.19
C ALA A 149 17.47 27.67 1.65
N ARG A 150 17.82 26.43 2.00
CA ARG A 150 19.18 26.08 2.42
C ARG A 150 20.17 25.95 1.26
N SER A 151 19.78 25.24 0.21
CA SER A 151 20.66 24.93 -0.94
C SER A 151 20.68 26.02 -2.01
N GLY A 152 19.73 26.97 -1.97
CA GLY A 152 19.50 27.96 -3.01
C GLY A 152 18.91 27.37 -4.30
N LYS A 153 18.47 26.11 -4.29
CA LYS A 153 17.98 25.40 -5.47
C LYS A 153 16.62 24.77 -5.20
N ALA A 154 15.68 24.92 -6.14
CA ALA A 154 14.44 24.18 -6.07
C ALA A 154 14.71 22.67 -6.12
N CYS A 155 13.97 21.90 -5.34
CA CYS A 155 14.06 20.46 -5.28
C CYS A 155 12.65 19.84 -5.26
N VAL A 156 12.57 18.58 -5.67
CA VAL A 156 11.32 17.82 -5.72
C VAL A 156 11.54 16.53 -4.94
N VAL A 157 10.58 16.19 -4.09
CA VAL A 157 10.48 14.90 -3.41
C VAL A 157 9.40 14.10 -4.14
N PRO A 158 9.76 13.07 -4.93
CA PRO A 158 8.79 12.23 -5.59
C PRO A 158 7.85 11.56 -4.58
N TRP A 159 6.54 11.69 -4.79
CA TRP A 159 5.52 11.07 -3.95
C TRP A 159 4.81 9.96 -4.70
N TYR A 160 5.18 8.72 -4.40
CA TYR A 160 4.57 7.52 -4.96
C TYR A 160 3.42 7.06 -4.07
N VAL A 161 2.20 7.07 -4.58
CA VAL A 161 1.01 6.66 -3.84
C VAL A 161 0.57 5.27 -4.29
N MET A 162 0.82 4.27 -3.45
CA MET A 162 0.43 2.88 -3.69
C MET A 162 -1.04 2.67 -3.28
N THR A 163 -1.90 2.41 -4.26
CA THR A 163 -3.35 2.18 -4.07
C THR A 163 -3.72 0.71 -4.24
N SER A 164 -4.95 0.34 -3.89
CA SER A 164 -5.57 -0.93 -4.30
C SER A 164 -6.49 -0.70 -5.50
N PRO A 165 -6.94 -1.76 -6.21
CA PRO A 165 -7.96 -1.61 -7.25
C PRO A 165 -9.22 -0.88 -6.77
N MET A 166 -9.57 -1.04 -5.49
CA MET A 166 -10.75 -0.42 -4.88
C MET A 166 -10.57 1.05 -4.52
N THR A 167 -9.33 1.54 -4.37
CA THR A 167 -9.06 2.93 -3.99
C THR A 167 -8.43 3.76 -5.10
N HIS A 168 -7.95 3.11 -6.17
CA HIS A 168 -7.12 3.75 -7.20
C HIS A 168 -7.81 4.92 -7.90
N ALA A 169 -8.99 4.69 -8.48
CA ALA A 169 -9.68 5.69 -9.29
C ALA A 169 -10.04 6.95 -8.49
N GLU A 170 -10.64 6.77 -7.31
CA GLU A 170 -10.99 7.89 -6.42
C GLU A 170 -9.77 8.64 -5.89
N THR A 171 -8.70 7.91 -5.51
CA THR A 171 -7.46 8.53 -5.04
C THR A 171 -6.80 9.36 -6.14
N LEU A 172 -6.72 8.82 -7.35
CA LEU A 172 -6.12 9.51 -8.49
C LEU A 172 -6.92 10.77 -8.84
N ALA A 173 -8.25 10.66 -8.94
CA ALA A 173 -9.12 11.80 -9.20
C ALA A 173 -8.97 12.88 -8.12
N TYR A 174 -8.92 12.49 -6.84
CA TYR A 174 -8.75 13.43 -5.73
C TYR A 174 -7.43 14.19 -5.80
N ILE A 175 -6.32 13.49 -6.08
CA ILE A 175 -4.99 14.09 -6.15
C ILE A 175 -4.90 15.04 -7.36
N LEU A 176 -5.36 14.61 -8.54
CA LEU A 176 -5.32 15.44 -9.75
C LEU A 176 -6.18 16.70 -9.64
N LEU A 177 -7.29 16.66 -8.90
CA LEU A 177 -8.16 17.83 -8.75
C LEU A 177 -7.64 18.85 -7.73
N ARG A 178 -6.72 18.46 -6.84
CA ARG A 178 -6.32 19.28 -5.67
C ARG A 178 -4.85 19.64 -5.59
N PHE A 179 -3.97 18.88 -6.22
CA PHE A 179 -2.52 19.03 -6.03
C PHE A 179 -1.73 19.21 -7.33
N ILE A 180 -2.36 19.03 -8.50
CA ILE A 180 -1.78 19.21 -9.83
C ILE A 180 -2.65 20.23 -10.58
#